data_AF-A0A7C9PVJ2-F1
#
_entry.id   AF-A0A7C9PVJ2-F1
#
_cell.length_a   1.000
_cell.length_b   1.000
_cell.length_c   1.000
_cell.angle_alpha   90.00
_cell.angle_beta   90.00
_cell.angle_gamma   90.00
#
_symmetry.space_group_name_H-M   'P 1'
#
loop_
_entity.id
_entity.type
_entity.pdbx_description
1 polymer ?
#
loop_
_entity_poly.entity_id
_entity_poly.type
_entity_poly.pdbx_seq_one_letter_code
_entity_poly.pdbx_strand_id
1 'polypeptide(L)'
;MDTKAKVRVGEFSRGGYDRTREPLNALDHDYNPTAVLIPFGILDIANDRLWIYFGKSKETSDFIVDCLYMWWNENSEEYREYDEIMIELDGGSATRSNRSQFIKRMV
;
A
#
# COMPACT_ATOMS: atom_id res chain seq x y z
N MET A 1 -9.17 -1.52 2.83
CA MET A 1 -8.28 -0.36 2.65
C MET A 1 -8.47 0.24 1.26
N ASP A 2 -8.46 1.57 1.10
CA ASP A 2 -8.70 2.29 -0.16
C ASP A 2 -7.40 2.96 -0.64
N THR A 3 -6.92 2.70 -1.86
CA THR A 3 -5.62 3.20 -2.34
C THR A 3 -5.65 4.60 -2.96
N LYS A 4 -6.72 5.39 -2.69
CA LYS A 4 -6.89 6.72 -3.29
C LYS A 4 -5.80 7.74 -2.95
N ALA A 5 -5.06 7.53 -1.87
CA ALA A 5 -3.97 8.41 -1.48
C ALA A 5 -2.78 8.27 -2.44
N LYS A 6 -2.23 9.38 -2.94
CA LYS A 6 -0.99 9.38 -3.73
C LYS A 6 0.11 10.11 -2.99
N VAL A 7 1.25 9.47 -2.81
CA VAL A 7 2.41 10.04 -2.13
C VAL A 7 3.40 10.54 -3.16
N ARG A 8 3.45 11.85 -3.36
CA ARG A 8 4.49 12.49 -4.16
C ARG A 8 5.80 12.51 -3.37
N VAL A 9 6.85 11.94 -3.96
CA VAL A 9 8.22 11.91 -3.44
C VAL A 9 9.02 13.02 -4.13
N GLY A 10 9.69 13.84 -3.33
CA GLY A 10 10.48 14.99 -3.75
C GLY A 10 10.65 15.96 -2.58
N GLU A 11 11.43 17.02 -2.79
CA GLU A 11 11.66 18.09 -1.81
C GLU A 11 10.45 19.03 -1.73
N PHE A 12 9.28 18.47 -1.41
CA PHE A 12 8.02 19.20 -1.35
C PHE A 12 7.77 19.78 0.03
N SER A 13 7.35 21.04 0.09
CA SER A 13 6.92 21.65 1.35
C SER A 13 5.42 21.45 1.54
N ARG A 14 5.02 20.77 2.64
CA ARG A 14 3.60 20.60 3.01
C ARG A 14 3.18 21.45 4.21
N GLY A 15 4.00 22.45 4.58
CA GLY A 15 3.74 23.30 5.75
C GLY A 15 3.74 22.54 7.09
N GLY A 16 4.45 21.41 7.15
CA GLY A 16 4.60 20.61 8.37
C GLY A 16 5.68 21.15 9.30
N TYR A 17 5.72 20.62 10.53
CA TYR A 17 6.76 20.93 11.51
C TYR A 17 7.73 19.76 11.61
N ASP A 18 9.02 20.06 11.48
CA ASP A 18 10.10 19.13 11.75
C ASP A 18 10.70 19.41 13.15
N ARG A 19 11.10 18.34 13.86
CA ARG A 19 11.72 18.44 15.21
C ARG A 19 13.25 18.54 15.14
N THR A 20 13.80 18.71 13.94
CA THR A 20 15.22 18.95 13.72
C THR A 20 15.63 20.35 14.18
N ARG A 21 16.91 20.52 14.51
CA ARG A 21 17.45 21.81 14.97
C ARG A 21 17.49 22.86 13.86
N GLU A 22 17.63 22.43 12.61
CA GLU A 22 17.60 23.28 11.43
C GLU A 22 16.57 22.73 10.46
N PRO A 23 15.71 23.58 9.86
CA PRO A 23 14.70 23.13 8.93
C PRO A 23 15.35 22.58 7.66
N LEU A 24 14.80 21.48 7.14
CA LEU A 24 15.16 20.98 5.82
C LEU A 24 14.77 22.00 4.73
N ASN A 25 15.68 22.22 3.79
CA ASN A 25 15.37 23.00 2.59
C ASN A 25 14.35 22.22 1.74
N ALA A 26 13.29 22.90 1.33
CA ALA A 26 12.27 22.37 0.45
C ALA A 26 12.07 23.33 -0.73
N LEU A 27 11.54 22.82 -1.83
CA LEU A 27 11.19 23.62 -2.99
C LEU A 27 9.97 24.49 -2.65
N ASP A 28 10.04 25.76 -3.08
CA ASP A 28 8.92 26.71 -3.01
C ASP A 28 7.83 26.40 -4.05
N HIS A 29 8.17 25.57 -5.04
CA HIS A 29 7.31 25.24 -6.19
C HIS A 29 7.28 23.73 -6.47
N ASP A 30 6.14 23.10 -6.21
CA ASP A 30 5.94 21.64 -6.17
C ASP A 30 5.45 21.03 -7.50
N TYR A 31 6.12 21.31 -8.63
CA TYR A 31 5.57 20.93 -9.94
C TYR A 31 5.93 19.52 -10.44
N ASN A 32 7.04 18.92 -10.01
CA ASN A 32 7.52 17.68 -10.64
C ASN A 32 8.06 16.65 -9.62
N PRO A 33 7.24 15.67 -9.18
CA PRO A 33 7.70 14.64 -8.25
C PRO A 33 8.72 13.71 -8.89
N THR A 34 9.75 13.36 -8.13
CA THR A 34 10.71 12.31 -8.50
C THR A 34 10.01 10.96 -8.65
N ALA A 35 9.01 10.70 -7.80
CA ALA A 35 8.12 9.55 -7.92
C ALA A 35 6.75 9.85 -7.34
N VAL A 36 5.73 9.14 -7.80
CA VAL A 36 4.43 9.07 -7.15
C VAL A 36 4.22 7.65 -6.68
N LEU A 37 4.13 7.47 -5.37
CA LEU A 37 3.89 6.17 -4.75
C LEU A 37 2.41 6.01 -4.41
N ILE A 38 1.90 4.82 -4.62
CA ILE A 38 0.55 4.39 -4.23
C ILE A 38 0.70 3.46 -3.01
N PRO A 39 0.16 3.84 -1.85
CA PRO A 39 0.13 2.98 -0.69
C PRO A 39 -0.96 1.90 -0.86
N PHE A 40 -0.59 0.67 -0.54
CA PHE A 40 -1.52 -0.41 -0.25
C PHE A 40 -1.18 -0.94 1.15
N GLY A 41 -2.17 -1.37 1.91
CA GLY A 41 -1.89 -1.83 3.26
C GLY A 41 -2.84 -2.91 3.70
N ILE A 42 -2.32 -3.69 4.61
CA ILE A 42 -2.93 -4.90 5.15
C ILE A 42 -3.02 -4.67 6.65
N LEU A 43 -4.24 -4.71 7.17
CA LEU A 43 -4.52 -4.57 8.59
C LEU A 43 -4.95 -5.94 9.12
N ASP A 44 -4.16 -6.47 10.04
CA ASP A 44 -4.62 -7.55 10.90
C ASP A 44 -5.37 -6.94 12.09
N ILE A 45 -6.69 -7.14 12.08
CA ILE A 45 -7.61 -6.62 13.09
C ILE A 45 -7.46 -7.36 14.42
N ALA A 46 -7.06 -8.64 14.40
CA ALA A 46 -6.96 -9.44 15.61
C ALA A 46 -5.76 -9.02 16.48
N ASN A 47 -4.66 -8.63 15.84
CA ASN A 47 -3.41 -8.27 16.53
C ASN A 47 -3.08 -6.77 16.50
N ASP A 48 -3.94 -5.93 15.91
CA ASP A 48 -3.74 -4.49 15.72
C ASP A 48 -2.40 -4.17 14.99
N ARG A 49 -2.13 -4.91 13.92
CA ARG A 49 -0.89 -4.79 13.14
C ARG A 49 -1.18 -4.32 11.72
N LEU A 50 -0.42 -3.31 11.29
CA LEU A 50 -0.56 -2.70 9.98
C LEU A 50 0.75 -2.82 9.19
N TRP A 51 0.63 -3.38 7.99
CA TRP A 51 1.69 -3.36 6.97
C TRP A 51 1.31 -2.39 5.86
N ILE A 52 2.27 -1.59 5.40
CA ILE A 52 2.08 -0.63 4.30
C ILE A 52 3.14 -0.88 3.22
N TYR A 53 2.66 -1.17 2.02
CA TYR A 53 3.43 -1.38 0.80
C TYR A 53 3.29 -0.17 -0.12
N PHE A 54 4.36 0.18 -0.84
CA PHE A 54 4.36 1.30 -1.77
C PHE A 54 4.69 0.84 -3.19
N GLY A 55 3.73 0.99 -4.09
CA GLY A 55 3.89 0.76 -5.53
C GLY A 55 4.15 2.04 -6.30
N LYS A 56 4.81 1.96 -7.46
CA LYS A 56 4.93 3.07 -8.42
C LYS A 56 3.85 3.06 -9.51
N SER A 57 3.10 1.97 -9.61
CA SER A 57 2.01 1.78 -10.57
C SER A 57 0.66 2.19 -9.98
N LYS A 58 -0.38 2.23 -10.81
CA LYS A 58 -1.77 2.36 -10.35
C LYS A 58 -2.16 1.15 -9.52
N GLU A 59 -3.23 1.28 -8.73
CA GLU A 59 -3.92 0.14 -8.13
C GLU A 59 -4.43 -0.82 -9.21
N THR A 60 -3.69 -1.91 -9.43
CA THR A 60 -4.06 -2.99 -10.34
C THR A 60 -4.24 -4.28 -9.55
N SER A 61 -4.96 -5.25 -10.14
CA SER A 61 -5.07 -6.59 -9.57
C SER A 61 -3.70 -7.20 -9.26
N ASP A 62 -2.72 -7.01 -10.16
CA ASP A 62 -1.37 -7.55 -9.99
C ASP A 62 -0.67 -6.94 -8.79
N PHE A 63 -0.73 -5.61 -8.65
CA PHE A 63 -0.12 -4.90 -7.53
C PHE A 63 -0.70 -5.34 -6.17
N ILE A 64 -2.02 -5.49 -6.09
CA ILE A 64 -2.69 -5.94 -4.87
C ILE A 64 -2.22 -7.35 -4.50
N VAL A 65 -2.22 -8.28 -5.47
CA VAL A 65 -1.80 -9.67 -5.21
C VAL A 65 -0.30 -9.76 -4.91
N ASP A 66 0.55 -8.94 -5.54
CA ASP A 66 1.97 -8.87 -5.19
C ASP A 66 2.16 -8.47 -3.72
N CYS A 67 1.41 -7.47 -3.24
CA CYS A 67 1.47 -7.05 -1.84
C CYS A 67 1.00 -8.16 -0.88
N LEU A 68 -0.10 -8.85 -1.22
CA LEU A 68 -0.61 -9.98 -0.42
C LEU A 68 0.42 -11.11 -0.35
N TYR A 69 1.08 -11.42 -1.47
CA TYR A 69 2.09 -12.46 -1.54
C TYR A 69 3.35 -12.09 -0.74
N MET A 70 3.82 -10.84 -0.85
CA MET A 70 4.93 -10.34 -0.03
C MET A 70 4.62 -10.44 1.46
N TRP A 71 3.45 -9.96 1.87
CA TRP A 71 3.00 -10.07 3.26
C TRP A 71 2.95 -11.52 3.73
N TRP A 72 2.39 -12.42 2.94
CA TRP A 72 2.30 -13.82 3.33
C TRP A 72 3.68 -14.46 3.51
N ASN A 73 4.62 -14.23 2.59
CA ASN A 73 5.99 -14.75 2.73
C ASN A 73 6.71 -14.21 3.97
N GLU A 74 6.45 -12.96 4.36
CA GLU A 74 7.08 -12.33 5.51
C GLU A 74 6.47 -12.77 6.85
N ASN A 75 5.17 -13.13 6.87
CA ASN A 75 4.43 -13.30 8.13
C ASN A 75 3.79 -14.68 8.34
N SER A 76 3.76 -15.55 7.31
CA SER A 76 3.09 -16.87 7.36
C SER A 76 3.48 -17.75 8.55
N GLU A 77 4.72 -17.65 9.02
CA GLU A 77 5.23 -18.35 10.19
C GLU A 77 4.41 -18.07 11.46
N GLU A 78 3.94 -16.84 11.62
CA GLU A 78 3.14 -16.39 12.78
C GLU A 78 1.68 -16.86 12.70
N TYR A 79 1.21 -17.25 11.52
CA TYR A 79 -0.17 -17.68 11.27
C TYR A 79 -0.30 -19.18 10.95
N ARG A 80 0.72 -19.97 11.28
CA ARG A 80 0.75 -21.43 11.00
C ARG A 80 -0.38 -22.24 11.63
N GLU A 81 -1.01 -21.71 12.67
CA GLU A 81 -2.14 -22.36 13.36
C GLU A 81 -3.48 -22.16 12.65
N TYR A 82 -3.54 -21.28 11.64
CA TYR A 82 -4.74 -21.00 10.87
C TYR A 82 -4.68 -21.71 9.52
N ASP A 83 -5.73 -22.48 9.22
CA ASP A 83 -5.88 -23.15 7.91
C ASP A 83 -6.44 -22.20 6.84
N GLU A 84 -7.07 -21.10 7.25
CA GLU A 84 -7.77 -20.16 6.37
C GLU A 84 -7.52 -18.70 6.79
N ILE A 85 -7.41 -17.83 5.79
CA ILE A 85 -7.28 -16.38 5.96
C ILE A 85 -8.42 -15.70 5.23
N MET A 86 -9.18 -14.88 5.96
CA MET A 86 -10.22 -14.06 5.38
C MET A 86 -9.64 -12.70 4.97
N ILE A 87 -9.75 -12.37 3.68
CA ILE A 87 -9.28 -11.10 3.13
C ILE A 87 -10.49 -10.23 2.77
N GLU A 88 -10.66 -9.11 3.48
CA GLU A 88 -11.70 -8.12 3.20
C GLU A 88 -11.16 -7.00 2.29
N LEU A 89 -11.37 -7.15 0.98
CA LEU A 89 -11.10 -6.09 0.00
C LEU A 89 -12.39 -5.37 -0.39
N ASP A 90 -12.27 -4.08 -0.73
CA ASP A 90 -13.39 -3.39 -1.35
C ASP A 90 -13.69 -3.97 -2.74
N GLY A 91 -14.91 -3.79 -3.24
CA GLY A 91 -15.31 -4.23 -4.58
C GLY A 91 -14.81 -3.32 -5.71
N GLY A 92 -13.64 -2.69 -5.55
CA GLY A 92 -13.03 -1.79 -6.51
C GLY A 92 -12.72 -2.44 -7.86
N SER A 93 -12.45 -1.62 -8.88
CA SER A 93 -12.26 -2.13 -10.26
C SER A 93 -11.13 -3.15 -10.42
N ALA A 94 -10.17 -3.16 -9.49
CA ALA A 94 -9.05 -4.08 -9.44
C ALA A 94 -9.37 -5.41 -8.74
N THR A 95 -10.40 -5.45 -7.89
CA THR A 95 -10.71 -6.55 -6.95
C THR A 95 -12.10 -7.16 -7.15
N ARG A 96 -12.93 -6.58 -8.04
CA ARG A 96 -14.25 -7.12 -8.39
C ARG A 96 -14.20 -8.61 -8.72
N SER A 97 -15.19 -9.37 -8.27
CA SER A 97 -15.30 -10.82 -8.49
C SER A 97 -15.33 -11.25 -9.97
N ASN A 98 -15.79 -10.37 -10.87
CA ASN A 98 -15.76 -10.62 -12.31
C ASN A 98 -14.42 -10.24 -12.99
N ARG A 99 -13.46 -9.72 -12.22
CA ARG A 99 -12.12 -9.37 -12.71
C ARG A 99 -11.28 -10.64 -12.81
N SER A 100 -11.25 -11.24 -14.00
CA SER A 100 -10.52 -12.48 -14.25
C SER A 100 -9.04 -12.41 -13.87
N GLN A 101 -8.38 -11.26 -14.02
CA GLN A 101 -6.96 -11.10 -13.65
C GLN A 101 -6.74 -11.27 -12.14
N PHE A 102 -7.63 -10.74 -11.30
CA PHE A 102 -7.51 -10.87 -9.85
C PHE A 102 -7.67 -12.34 -9.43
N ILE A 103 -8.74 -12.98 -9.90
CA ILE A 103 -9.00 -14.40 -9.61
C ILE A 103 -7.86 -15.30 -10.09
N LYS A 104 -7.35 -15.09 -11.32
CA LYS A 104 -6.22 -15.86 -11.87
C LYS A 104 -4.93 -15.74 -11.07
N ARG A 105 -4.76 -14.65 -10.33
CA ARG A 105 -3.57 -14.38 -9.54
C ARG A 105 -3.68 -14.92 -8.11
N MET A 106 -4.90 -15.13 -7.62
CA MET A 106 -5.19 -15.69 -6.29
C MET A 106 -5.20 -17.23 -6.26
N VAL A 107 -5.30 -17.89 -7.43
CA VAL A 107 -5.39 -19.36 -7.59
C VAL A 107 -4.04 -19.93 -8.02
#